data_AF-A0A424P8N7-F1
#
_entry.id   AF-A0A424P8N7-F1
#
_cell.length_a   1.000
_cell.length_b   1.000
_cell.length_c   1.000
_cell.angle_alpha   90.00
_cell.angle_beta   90.00
_cell.angle_gamma   90.00
#
_symmetry.space_group_name_H-M   'P 1'
#
loop_
_entity.id
_entity.type
_entity.pdbx_description
1 polymer ?
#
loop_
_entity_poly.entity_id
_entity_poly.type
_entity_poly.pdbx_seq_one_letter_code
_entity_poly.pdbx_strand_id
1 'polypeptide(L)'
;MIYKVLFAILFMGIQNFSYAQPYKIEEGVKRIVFVGNSITYAGGYINYIDTYLSIRYPKKNYEIINLGLPSETVSGLSEPNHANGAFPRPNLHDRLESLLNKTKPDLIFACYGMNDGIYKPLDETRFKKFRDGISRLHSEVVKQEAEIIHLTPPIYDGQKGKTYSDVLEVYSDWLMEQKRSSGWNVIDIHHPMKQELKIRRLKDPNFSFAKDGVHPNMAGHFIMAKAVLLSLGAEEFAQAKDFEKVLYQHKNGAEVFTHIQTRQRVSKDAWLTYVGHQRPKMNLGLSMEEARNILQDLKIKIQVLMNE
;
A
#
# COMPACT_ATOMS: atom_id res chain seq x y z
N MET A 1 15.34 -19.72 -68.39
CA MET A 1 14.40 -19.01 -67.50
C MET A 1 14.47 -19.70 -66.14
N ILE A 2 15.25 -19.16 -65.18
CA ILE A 2 15.45 -19.76 -63.87
C ILE A 2 14.79 -18.85 -62.84
N TYR A 3 13.70 -19.31 -62.23
CA TYR A 3 13.05 -18.63 -61.11
C TYR A 3 13.85 -18.91 -59.83
N LYS A 4 14.41 -17.86 -59.21
CA LYS A 4 14.92 -17.91 -57.84
C LYS A 4 13.78 -17.51 -56.90
N VAL A 5 13.32 -18.46 -56.09
CA VAL A 5 12.40 -18.20 -54.97
C VAL A 5 13.26 -17.84 -53.75
N LEU A 6 13.13 -16.61 -53.25
CA LEU A 6 13.69 -16.19 -51.97
C LEU A 6 12.70 -16.55 -50.85
N PHE A 7 13.11 -17.43 -49.94
CA PHE A 7 12.40 -17.67 -48.69
C PHE A 7 12.83 -16.61 -47.67
N ALA A 8 11.92 -15.72 -47.29
CA ALA A 8 12.10 -14.84 -46.16
C ALA A 8 11.64 -15.57 -44.88
N ILE A 9 12.57 -15.88 -43.98
CA ILE A 9 12.25 -16.43 -42.66
C ILE A 9 11.92 -15.26 -41.74
N LEU A 10 10.64 -15.13 -41.40
CA LEU A 10 10.14 -14.15 -40.44
C LEU A 10 10.43 -14.67 -39.01
N PHE A 11 11.45 -14.12 -38.35
CA PHE A 11 11.66 -14.36 -36.91
C PHE A 11 10.60 -13.59 -36.12
N MET A 12 9.51 -14.26 -35.74
CA MET A 12 8.64 -13.77 -34.66
C MET A 12 9.42 -13.89 -33.34
N GLY A 13 9.91 -12.76 -32.84
CA GLY A 13 10.50 -12.68 -31.51
C GLY A 13 9.45 -13.02 -30.46
N ILE A 14 9.61 -14.15 -29.78
CA ILE A 14 8.86 -14.48 -28.58
C ILE A 14 9.34 -13.51 -27.50
N GLN A 15 8.50 -12.53 -27.15
CA GLN A 15 8.74 -11.72 -25.95
C GLN A 15 8.49 -12.62 -24.73
N ASN A 16 9.57 -13.19 -24.19
CA ASN A 16 9.54 -13.78 -22.87
C ASN A 16 9.31 -12.67 -21.85
N PHE A 17 8.06 -12.52 -21.41
CA PHE A 17 7.76 -11.79 -20.18
C PHE A 17 8.41 -12.56 -19.04
N SER A 18 9.62 -12.15 -18.65
CA SER A 18 10.21 -12.58 -17.39
C SER A 18 9.35 -12.00 -16.28
N TYR A 19 8.33 -12.73 -15.85
CA TYR A 19 7.64 -12.43 -14.60
C TYR A 19 8.70 -12.46 -13.51
N ALA A 20 8.96 -11.30 -12.90
CA ALA A 20 9.77 -11.26 -11.69
C ALA A 20 9.18 -12.28 -10.71
N GLN A 21 10.03 -13.12 -10.10
CA GLN A 21 9.58 -14.10 -9.14
C GLN A 21 8.71 -13.39 -8.08
N PRO A 22 7.52 -13.94 -7.76
CA PRO A 22 6.66 -13.34 -6.75
C PRO A 22 7.42 -13.25 -5.43
N TYR A 23 7.26 -12.12 -4.75
CA TYR A 23 7.82 -11.97 -3.42
C TYR A 23 7.10 -12.93 -2.48
N LYS A 24 7.87 -13.75 -1.77
CA LYS A 24 7.33 -14.71 -0.79
C LYS A 24 7.60 -14.16 0.60
N ILE A 25 6.54 -13.90 1.36
CA ILE A 25 6.67 -13.58 2.79
C ILE A 25 7.43 -14.73 3.47
N GLU A 26 8.53 -14.39 4.13
CA GLU A 26 9.43 -15.37 4.74
C GLU A 26 8.74 -16.21 5.83
N GLU A 27 9.28 -17.41 6.06
CA GLU A 27 8.83 -18.25 7.16
C GLU A 27 9.17 -17.58 8.50
N GLY A 28 8.28 -17.67 9.47
CA GLY A 28 8.49 -17.02 10.78
C GLY A 28 8.01 -15.58 10.89
N VAL A 29 7.69 -14.88 9.79
CA VAL A 29 7.01 -13.57 9.85
C VAL A 29 5.70 -13.70 10.61
N LYS A 30 5.52 -12.89 11.65
CA LYS A 30 4.31 -12.84 12.47
C LYS A 30 3.65 -11.47 12.40
N ARG A 31 4.42 -10.39 12.41
CA ARG A 31 3.92 -9.02 12.47
C ARG A 31 4.26 -8.25 11.21
N ILE A 32 3.20 -7.83 10.51
CA ILE A 32 3.29 -7.05 9.28
C ILE A 32 2.74 -5.64 9.57
N VAL A 33 3.56 -4.61 9.42
CA VAL A 33 3.17 -3.22 9.68
C VAL A 33 3.03 -2.45 8.38
N PHE A 34 1.91 -1.77 8.19
CA PHE A 34 1.69 -0.84 7.09
C PHE A 34 1.91 0.59 7.59
N VAL A 35 2.85 1.30 6.97
CA VAL A 35 3.11 2.73 7.22
C VAL A 35 2.77 3.54 5.97
N GLY A 36 2.27 4.76 6.18
CA GLY A 36 1.85 5.63 5.10
C GLY A 36 0.98 6.79 5.60
N ASN A 37 0.31 7.45 4.67
CA ASN A 37 -0.49 8.64 4.95
C ASN A 37 -1.98 8.30 5.21
N SER A 38 -2.89 9.23 4.85
CA SER A 38 -4.34 9.10 5.01
C SER A 38 -4.93 7.91 4.24
N ILE A 39 -4.33 7.52 3.11
CA ILE A 39 -4.80 6.39 2.30
C ILE A 39 -4.51 5.07 3.03
N THR A 40 -3.33 4.96 3.64
CA THR A 40 -2.99 3.86 4.56
C THR A 40 -3.90 3.88 5.79
N TYR A 41 -4.13 5.05 6.41
CA TYR A 41 -5.05 5.18 7.55
C TYR A 41 -6.50 4.77 7.24
N ALA A 42 -6.99 5.04 6.02
CA ALA A 42 -8.30 4.58 5.57
C ALA A 42 -8.36 3.05 5.46
N GLY A 43 -7.27 2.42 5.01
CA GLY A 43 -6.98 1.01 5.23
C GLY A 43 -7.78 0.02 4.38
N GLY A 44 -8.57 0.47 3.38
CA GLY A 44 -9.38 -0.44 2.55
C GLY A 44 -8.55 -1.54 1.89
N TYR A 45 -7.39 -1.20 1.33
CA TYR A 45 -6.49 -2.18 0.71
C TYR A 45 -5.82 -3.12 1.72
N ILE A 46 -5.60 -2.65 2.95
CA ILE A 46 -5.03 -3.45 4.05
C ILE A 46 -6.07 -4.47 4.51
N ASN A 47 -7.34 -4.07 4.65
CA ASN A 47 -8.43 -5.00 4.98
C ASN A 47 -8.52 -6.13 3.94
N TYR A 48 -8.38 -5.81 2.65
CA TYR A 48 -8.38 -6.80 1.58
C TYR A 48 -7.20 -7.76 1.65
N ILE A 49 -5.98 -7.24 1.84
CA ILE A 49 -4.78 -8.07 2.00
C ILE A 49 -4.91 -8.97 3.24
N ASP A 50 -5.36 -8.41 4.36
CA ASP A 50 -5.48 -9.11 5.63
C ASP A 50 -6.52 -10.23 5.58
N THR A 51 -7.69 -9.97 4.99
CA THR A 51 -8.68 -11.01 4.76
C THR A 51 -8.16 -12.11 3.85
N TYR A 52 -7.49 -11.77 2.76
CA TYR A 52 -6.92 -12.77 1.86
C TYR A 52 -5.88 -13.66 2.57
N LEU A 53 -4.92 -13.06 3.28
CA LEU A 53 -3.89 -13.81 4.00
C LEU A 53 -4.46 -14.65 5.13
N SER A 54 -5.47 -14.16 5.84
CA SER A 54 -6.18 -14.90 6.89
C SER A 54 -6.90 -16.14 6.32
N ILE A 55 -7.48 -16.01 5.14
CA ILE A 55 -8.17 -17.12 4.46
C ILE A 55 -7.19 -18.12 3.84
N ARG A 56 -6.17 -17.62 3.15
CA ARG A 56 -5.21 -18.45 2.41
C ARG A 56 -4.24 -19.18 3.33
N TYR A 57 -3.86 -18.54 4.44
CA TYR A 57 -2.85 -19.03 5.38
C TYR A 57 -3.33 -18.97 6.84
N PRO A 58 -4.43 -19.65 7.21
CA PRO A 58 -5.04 -19.53 8.53
C PRO A 58 -4.12 -19.94 9.68
N LYS A 59 -3.13 -20.81 9.42
CA LYS A 59 -2.14 -21.24 10.43
C LYS A 59 -1.04 -20.21 10.70
N LYS A 60 -0.79 -19.28 9.77
CA LYS A 60 0.26 -18.25 9.92
C LYS A 60 -0.09 -17.22 10.99
N ASN A 61 -1.39 -16.93 11.15
CA ASN A 61 -1.88 -16.02 12.18
C ASN A 61 -1.18 -14.66 12.20
N TYR A 62 -0.97 -14.07 11.02
CA TYR A 62 -0.32 -12.76 10.89
C TYR A 62 -1.04 -11.70 11.73
N GLU A 63 -0.28 -10.94 12.51
CA GLU A 63 -0.71 -9.69 13.12
C GLU A 63 -0.43 -8.56 12.14
N ILE A 64 -1.47 -8.11 11.45
CA ILE A 64 -1.37 -7.01 10.48
C ILE A 64 -1.78 -5.71 11.14
N ILE A 65 -0.85 -4.76 11.22
CA ILE A 65 -1.01 -3.49 11.92
C ILE A 65 -1.05 -2.35 10.90
N ASN A 66 -2.13 -1.57 10.92
CA ASN A 66 -2.22 -0.32 10.17
C ASN A 66 -1.72 0.85 11.04
N LEU A 67 -0.61 1.46 10.63
CA LEU A 67 -0.01 2.64 11.27
C LEU A 67 0.06 3.84 10.32
N GLY A 68 -0.89 3.94 9.39
CA GLY A 68 -1.03 5.12 8.54
C GLY A 68 -1.40 6.36 9.36
N LEU A 69 -0.81 7.52 9.05
CA LEU A 69 -1.10 8.79 9.72
C LEU A 69 -1.54 9.84 8.68
N PRO A 70 -2.77 10.39 8.73
CA PRO A 70 -3.22 11.35 7.75
C PRO A 70 -2.32 12.58 7.63
N SER A 71 -2.19 13.13 6.43
CA SER A 71 -1.26 14.23 6.08
C SER A 71 0.24 13.92 6.16
N GLU A 72 0.66 12.76 6.67
CA GLU A 72 2.08 12.44 6.89
C GLU A 72 2.90 12.39 5.60
N THR A 73 4.16 12.80 5.74
CA THR A 73 5.21 12.78 4.72
C THR A 73 6.43 12.02 5.24
N VAL A 74 7.32 11.63 4.33
CA VAL A 74 8.72 11.25 4.66
C VAL A 74 9.70 12.37 4.30
N SER A 75 9.30 13.27 3.40
CA SER A 75 10.09 14.45 3.00
C SER A 75 10.24 15.50 4.11
N GLY A 76 9.36 15.49 5.12
CA GLY A 76 9.28 16.52 6.16
C GLY A 76 8.80 17.88 5.63
N LEU A 77 8.27 17.92 4.40
CA LEU A 77 7.77 19.15 3.79
C LEU A 77 6.34 19.45 4.22
N SER A 78 6.03 20.74 4.37
CA SER A 78 4.68 21.23 4.61
C SER A 78 4.47 22.54 3.88
N GLU A 79 3.32 22.71 3.21
CA GLU A 79 2.92 24.02 2.70
C GLU A 79 2.62 25.00 3.86
N PRO A 80 2.88 26.32 3.69
CA PRO A 80 2.72 27.33 4.75
C PRO A 80 1.32 27.44 5.37
N ASN A 81 0.28 27.01 4.65
CA ASN A 81 -1.12 27.07 5.11
C ASN A 81 -1.78 25.67 5.15
N HIS A 82 -1.00 24.64 5.46
CA HIS A 82 -1.55 23.28 5.58
C HIS A 82 -2.69 23.27 6.62
N ALA A 83 -3.80 22.60 6.28
CA ALA A 83 -4.99 22.51 7.13
C ALA A 83 -5.49 23.88 7.63
N ASN A 84 -5.49 24.90 6.75
CA ASN A 84 -5.84 26.29 7.09
C ASN A 84 -4.99 26.87 8.23
N GLY A 85 -3.71 26.49 8.29
CA GLY A 85 -2.76 26.95 9.30
C GLY A 85 -2.87 26.24 10.65
N ALA A 86 -3.71 25.21 10.76
CA ALA A 86 -3.92 24.51 12.03
C ALA A 86 -2.69 23.70 12.50
N PHE A 87 -1.93 23.11 11.58
CA PHE A 87 -0.71 22.36 11.89
C PHE A 87 0.11 22.12 10.61
N PRO A 88 1.45 21.98 10.69
CA PRO A 88 2.26 21.51 9.56
C PRO A 88 2.02 20.02 9.31
N ARG A 89 2.31 19.53 8.10
CA ARG A 89 2.26 18.08 7.82
C ARG A 89 3.15 17.31 8.80
N PRO A 90 2.67 16.20 9.40
CA PRO A 90 3.52 15.35 10.23
C PRO A 90 4.59 14.66 9.37
N ASN A 91 5.70 14.32 10.00
CA ASN A 91 6.79 13.57 9.38
C ASN A 91 6.91 12.19 10.03
N LEU A 92 6.96 11.12 9.23
CA LEU A 92 7.15 9.75 9.73
C LEU A 92 8.37 9.66 10.65
N HIS A 93 9.45 10.36 10.29
CA HIS A 93 10.70 10.28 11.03
C HIS A 93 10.62 10.81 12.47
N ASP A 94 9.57 11.56 12.82
CA ASP A 94 9.35 12.04 14.19
C ASP A 94 8.81 10.92 15.11
N ARG A 95 8.26 9.85 14.53
CA ARG A 95 7.70 8.70 15.27
C ARG A 95 8.31 7.35 14.88
N LEU A 96 9.20 7.31 13.89
CA LEU A 96 9.72 6.05 13.32
C LEU A 96 10.42 5.19 14.38
N GLU A 97 11.27 5.79 15.23
CA GLU A 97 11.95 5.04 16.30
C GLU A 97 10.95 4.41 17.28
N SER A 98 10.00 5.21 17.79
CA SER A 98 8.93 4.72 18.68
C SER A 98 8.10 3.62 18.02
N LEU A 99 7.77 3.80 16.73
CA LEU A 99 7.02 2.83 15.93
C LEU A 99 7.77 1.49 15.88
N LEU A 100 9.04 1.50 15.48
CA LEU A 100 9.83 0.29 15.33
C LEU A 100 10.05 -0.40 16.69
N ASN A 101 10.39 0.36 17.73
CA ASN A 101 10.64 -0.19 19.07
C ASN A 101 9.39 -0.82 19.71
N LYS A 102 8.21 -0.19 19.51
CA LYS A 102 6.96 -0.65 20.12
C LYS A 102 6.27 -1.74 19.32
N THR A 103 6.34 -1.68 18.00
CA THR A 103 5.73 -2.71 17.15
C THR A 103 6.64 -3.91 16.95
N LYS A 104 7.96 -3.75 16.86
CA LYS A 104 8.90 -4.84 16.50
C LYS A 104 8.40 -5.60 15.27
N PRO A 105 8.32 -4.94 14.10
CA PRO A 105 7.80 -5.54 12.89
C PRO A 105 8.78 -6.58 12.35
N ASP A 106 8.25 -7.66 11.76
CA ASP A 106 9.06 -8.57 10.94
C ASP A 106 9.10 -8.06 9.48
N LEU A 107 7.98 -7.50 9.02
CA LEU A 107 7.81 -6.97 7.67
C LEU A 107 7.08 -5.62 7.69
N ILE A 108 7.57 -4.64 6.93
CA ILE A 108 6.93 -3.35 6.73
C ILE A 108 6.52 -3.18 5.26
N PHE A 109 5.28 -2.74 5.04
CA PHE A 109 4.85 -2.14 3.79
C PHE A 109 4.79 -0.62 3.93
N ALA A 110 5.57 0.10 3.12
CA ALA A 110 5.66 1.56 3.17
C ALA A 110 5.04 2.22 1.94
N CYS A 111 4.03 3.09 2.13
CA CYS A 111 3.34 3.78 1.04
C CYS A 111 3.34 5.30 1.26
N TYR A 112 4.31 5.99 0.63
CA TYR A 112 4.51 7.43 0.71
C TYR A 112 4.71 8.06 -0.67
N GLY A 113 4.59 9.38 -0.77
CA GLY A 113 4.73 10.15 -2.01
C GLY A 113 3.57 11.13 -2.23
N MET A 114 2.33 10.73 -1.94
CA MET A 114 1.11 11.55 -2.19
C MET A 114 1.18 12.95 -1.57
N ASN A 115 1.75 13.09 -0.38
CA ASN A 115 1.85 14.39 0.32
C ASN A 115 3.21 15.06 0.13
N ASP A 116 4.23 14.32 -0.29
CA ASP A 116 5.63 14.71 -0.22
C ASP A 116 6.01 15.78 -1.25
N GLY A 117 5.28 15.85 -2.37
CA GLY A 117 5.40 16.95 -3.33
C GLY A 117 4.60 18.20 -2.94
N ILE A 118 3.90 18.19 -1.80
CA ILE A 118 3.03 19.27 -1.29
C ILE A 118 2.08 19.87 -2.34
N TYR A 119 1.62 19.04 -3.28
CA TYR A 119 0.70 19.41 -4.36
C TYR A 119 1.23 20.57 -5.24
N LYS A 120 2.56 20.64 -5.42
CA LYS A 120 3.28 21.58 -6.29
C LYS A 120 3.84 20.85 -7.53
N PRO A 121 4.19 21.57 -8.61
CA PRO A 121 4.90 20.99 -9.75
C PRO A 121 6.19 20.29 -9.34
N LEU A 122 6.71 19.40 -10.21
CA LEU A 122 7.98 18.72 -9.96
C LEU A 122 9.09 19.76 -9.73
N ASP A 123 9.93 19.47 -8.75
CA ASP A 123 11.05 20.29 -8.36
C ASP A 123 12.09 19.39 -7.72
N GLU A 124 13.34 19.54 -8.13
CA GLU A 124 14.41 18.65 -7.70
C GLU A 124 14.67 18.76 -6.19
N THR A 125 14.48 19.95 -5.59
CA THR A 125 14.68 20.11 -4.13
C THR A 125 13.65 19.30 -3.34
N ARG A 126 12.37 19.39 -3.73
CA ARG A 126 11.29 18.58 -3.10
C ARG A 126 11.45 17.09 -3.38
N PHE A 127 11.82 16.74 -4.62
CA PHE A 127 12.04 15.36 -4.99
C PHE A 127 13.20 14.74 -4.22
N LYS A 128 14.32 15.46 -4.08
CA LYS A 128 15.44 15.03 -3.23
C LYS A 128 15.00 14.79 -1.79
N LYS A 129 14.18 15.66 -1.20
CA LYS A 129 13.65 15.46 0.16
C LYS A 129 12.81 14.18 0.28
N PHE A 130 11.98 13.88 -0.71
CA PHE A 130 11.26 12.61 -0.78
C PHE A 130 12.23 11.41 -0.83
N ARG A 131 13.21 11.44 -1.74
CA ARG A 131 14.21 10.37 -1.89
C ARG A 131 15.03 10.14 -0.62
N ASP A 132 15.48 11.22 0.02
CA ASP A 132 16.22 11.19 1.28
C ASP A 132 15.34 10.56 2.40
N GLY A 133 14.06 10.95 2.49
CA GLY A 133 13.12 10.42 3.48
C GLY A 133 12.84 8.93 3.30
N ILE A 134 12.57 8.48 2.06
CA ILE A 134 12.42 7.05 1.75
C ILE A 134 13.70 6.27 2.09
N SER A 135 14.87 6.79 1.73
CA SER A 135 16.15 6.13 1.99
C SER A 135 16.45 6.02 3.48
N ARG A 136 16.12 7.07 4.26
CA ARG A 136 16.20 7.03 5.72
C ARG A 136 15.25 6.00 6.31
N LEU A 137 13.99 5.96 5.85
CA LEU A 137 13.03 4.95 6.30
C LEU A 137 13.57 3.53 6.05
N HIS A 138 14.02 3.27 4.82
CA HIS A 138 14.58 1.97 4.46
C HIS A 138 15.76 1.58 5.36
N SER A 139 16.71 2.51 5.54
CA SER A 139 17.92 2.25 6.33
C SER A 139 17.61 1.97 7.80
N GLU A 140 16.70 2.73 8.43
CA GLU A 140 16.32 2.52 9.83
C GLU A 140 15.57 1.19 10.04
N VAL A 141 14.78 0.75 9.06
CA VAL A 141 14.07 -0.54 9.13
C VAL A 141 15.04 -1.70 9.00
N VAL A 142 15.90 -1.68 7.98
CA VAL A 142 16.91 -2.74 7.76
C VAL A 142 17.89 -2.82 8.93
N LYS A 143 18.25 -1.69 9.54
CA LYS A 143 19.10 -1.64 10.74
C LYS A 143 18.49 -2.36 11.94
N GLN A 144 17.16 -2.49 12.00
CA GLN A 144 16.46 -3.27 13.02
C GLN A 144 16.20 -4.73 12.59
N GLU A 145 16.84 -5.19 11.51
CA GLU A 145 16.70 -6.54 10.96
C GLU A 145 15.26 -6.89 10.52
N ALA A 146 14.42 -5.87 10.36
CA ALA A 146 13.09 -6.00 9.80
C ALA A 146 13.14 -5.83 8.28
N GLU A 147 12.25 -6.51 7.58
CA GLU A 147 12.13 -6.38 6.14
C GLU A 147 11.25 -5.18 5.75
N ILE A 148 11.52 -4.56 4.61
CA ILE A 148 10.69 -3.49 4.04
C ILE A 148 10.39 -3.70 2.56
N ILE A 149 9.11 -3.55 2.22
CA ILE A 149 8.60 -3.46 0.86
C ILE A 149 8.04 -2.06 0.65
N HIS A 150 8.61 -1.32 -0.30
CA HIS A 150 8.07 -0.02 -0.71
C HIS A 150 6.92 -0.22 -1.70
N LEU A 151 5.79 0.43 -1.43
CA LEU A 151 4.70 0.59 -2.37
C LEU A 151 4.86 1.96 -3.04
N THR A 152 4.80 2.00 -4.38
CA THR A 152 4.72 3.29 -5.10
C THR A 152 3.51 4.10 -4.63
N PRO A 153 3.51 5.44 -4.64
CA PRO A 153 2.32 6.21 -4.28
C PRO A 153 1.16 5.89 -5.25
N PRO A 154 -0.10 5.81 -4.77
CA PRO A 154 -1.25 5.67 -5.66
C PRO A 154 -1.41 6.92 -6.54
N ILE A 155 -2.20 6.81 -7.60
CA ILE A 155 -2.42 7.92 -8.55
C ILE A 155 -3.09 9.14 -7.90
N TYR A 156 -2.79 10.31 -8.45
CA TYR A 156 -3.53 11.56 -8.18
C TYR A 156 -4.37 11.94 -9.41
N ASP A 157 -5.63 12.28 -9.15
CA ASP A 157 -6.65 12.60 -10.17
C ASP A 157 -7.50 13.81 -9.73
N GLY A 158 -6.90 14.75 -9.00
CA GLY A 158 -7.58 15.92 -8.45
C GLY A 158 -7.47 17.18 -9.31
N GLN A 159 -7.93 18.31 -8.77
CA GLN A 159 -7.99 19.60 -9.48
C GLN A 159 -6.64 20.16 -9.94
N LYS A 160 -5.52 19.79 -9.27
CA LYS A 160 -4.17 20.14 -9.76
C LYS A 160 -3.81 19.39 -11.05
N GLY A 161 -4.67 18.46 -11.48
CA GLY A 161 -4.66 17.81 -12.77
C GLY A 161 -3.35 17.09 -13.06
N LYS A 162 -3.01 17.08 -14.35
CA LYS A 162 -1.84 16.39 -14.91
C LYS A 162 -0.54 16.77 -14.19
N THR A 163 -0.37 18.02 -13.77
CA THR A 163 0.88 18.51 -13.17
C THR A 163 1.30 17.74 -11.92
N TYR A 164 0.36 17.42 -11.01
CA TYR A 164 0.71 16.64 -9.81
C TYR A 164 0.64 15.13 -10.04
N SER A 165 -0.17 14.69 -11.00
CA SER A 165 -0.15 13.30 -11.46
C SER A 165 1.25 12.92 -11.99
N ASP A 166 1.85 13.79 -12.81
CA ASP A 166 3.21 13.62 -13.35
C ASP A 166 4.28 13.58 -12.24
N VAL A 167 4.10 14.31 -11.13
CA VAL A 167 5.01 14.23 -9.95
C VAL A 167 4.97 12.83 -9.33
N LEU A 168 3.78 12.28 -9.13
CA LEU A 168 3.64 10.95 -8.54
C LEU A 168 4.12 9.84 -9.48
N GLU A 169 4.04 10.04 -10.79
CA GLU A 169 4.66 9.15 -11.79
C GLU A 169 6.18 9.15 -11.62
N VAL A 170 6.83 10.32 -11.58
CA VAL A 170 8.28 10.42 -11.34
C VAL A 170 8.71 9.80 -10.01
N TYR A 171 7.93 10.00 -8.94
CA TYR A 171 8.23 9.39 -7.63
C TYR A 171 8.09 7.86 -7.69
N SER A 172 7.11 7.36 -8.42
CA SER A 172 6.88 5.92 -8.60
C SER A 172 7.98 5.28 -9.44
N ASP A 173 8.37 5.92 -10.55
CA ASP A 173 9.46 5.44 -11.42
C ASP A 173 10.78 5.36 -10.67
N TRP A 174 11.09 6.36 -9.85
CA TRP A 174 12.30 6.34 -9.05
C TRP A 174 12.31 5.21 -8.00
N LEU A 175 11.17 4.97 -7.34
CA LEU A 175 11.03 3.81 -6.43
C LEU A 175 11.24 2.51 -7.20
N MET A 176 10.62 2.36 -8.37
CA MET A 176 10.78 1.17 -9.21
C MET A 176 12.21 0.97 -9.68
N GLU A 177 12.96 2.05 -9.91
CA GLU A 177 14.40 1.96 -10.21
C GLU A 177 15.21 1.39 -9.03
N GLN A 178 14.82 1.67 -7.78
CA GLN A 178 15.53 1.13 -6.60
C GLN A 178 15.48 -0.40 -6.54
N LYS A 179 14.46 -1.03 -7.14
CA LYS A 179 14.41 -2.48 -7.29
C LYS A 179 15.56 -3.01 -8.14
N ARG A 180 15.98 -2.26 -9.16
CA ARG A 180 17.05 -2.64 -10.10
C ARG A 180 18.42 -2.17 -9.61
N SER A 181 18.52 -0.91 -9.17
CA SER A 181 19.79 -0.28 -8.82
C SER A 181 20.29 -0.67 -7.43
N SER A 182 19.37 -0.90 -6.50
CA SER A 182 19.67 -1.02 -5.06
C SER A 182 19.17 -2.35 -4.47
N GLY A 183 18.52 -3.19 -5.29
CA GLY A 183 17.98 -4.49 -4.86
C GLY A 183 16.82 -4.38 -3.87
N TRP A 184 16.16 -3.22 -3.77
CA TRP A 184 15.06 -3.03 -2.82
C TRP A 184 13.81 -3.81 -3.24
N ASN A 185 13.04 -4.29 -2.26
CA ASN A 185 11.72 -4.82 -2.53
C ASN A 185 10.75 -3.65 -2.79
N VAL A 186 10.25 -3.59 -4.03
CA VAL A 186 9.31 -2.56 -4.47
C VAL A 186 8.15 -3.20 -5.23
N ILE A 187 6.93 -2.83 -4.85
CA ILE A 187 5.68 -3.21 -5.51
C ILE A 187 5.05 -1.96 -6.13
N ASP A 188 4.79 -2.06 -7.43
CA ASP A 188 4.10 -1.01 -8.17
C ASP A 188 2.59 -1.12 -8.00
N ILE A 189 2.01 -0.13 -7.34
CA ILE A 189 0.55 0.06 -7.30
C ILE A 189 0.11 1.26 -8.17
N HIS A 190 1.04 2.13 -8.57
CA HIS A 190 0.75 3.36 -9.30
C HIS A 190 0.31 3.07 -10.72
N HIS A 191 1.15 2.35 -11.48
CA HIS A 191 0.89 2.10 -12.90
C HIS A 191 -0.33 1.20 -13.13
N PRO A 192 -0.57 0.13 -12.33
CA PRO A 192 -1.82 -0.63 -12.42
C PRO A 192 -3.06 0.23 -12.16
N MET A 193 -3.02 1.12 -11.18
CA MET A 193 -4.13 2.06 -10.92
C MET A 193 -4.34 3.03 -12.09
N LYS A 194 -3.26 3.60 -12.64
CA LYS A 194 -3.31 4.51 -13.78
C LYS A 194 -3.90 3.84 -15.02
N GLN A 195 -3.48 2.60 -15.29
CA GLN A 195 -3.99 1.80 -16.40
C GLN A 195 -5.48 1.47 -16.23
N GLU A 196 -5.89 1.02 -15.05
CA GLU A 196 -7.30 0.71 -14.79
C GLU A 196 -8.18 1.96 -14.87
N LEU A 197 -7.71 3.11 -14.37
CA LEU A 197 -8.42 4.38 -14.52
C LEU A 197 -8.67 4.72 -15.98
N LYS A 198 -7.63 4.60 -16.84
CA LYS A 198 -7.74 4.81 -18.27
C LYS A 198 -8.75 3.86 -18.91
N ILE A 199 -8.71 2.57 -18.56
CA ILE A 199 -9.63 1.54 -19.09
C ILE A 199 -11.08 1.87 -18.71
N ARG A 200 -11.34 2.23 -17.45
CA ARG A 200 -12.70 2.58 -17.00
C ARG A 200 -13.23 3.84 -17.66
N ARG A 201 -12.36 4.83 -17.90
CA ARG A 201 -12.70 6.07 -18.62
C ARG A 201 -13.03 5.88 -20.10
N LEU A 202 -12.66 4.75 -20.72
CA LEU A 202 -13.16 4.40 -22.05
C LEU A 202 -14.67 4.12 -22.07
N LYS A 203 -15.26 3.72 -20.94
CA LYS A 203 -16.69 3.39 -20.80
C LYS A 203 -17.47 4.50 -20.09
N ASP A 204 -16.88 5.09 -19.07
CA ASP A 204 -17.43 6.20 -18.32
C ASP A 204 -16.36 7.29 -18.18
N PRO A 205 -16.37 8.32 -19.06
CA PRO A 205 -15.39 9.40 -19.03
C PRO A 205 -15.30 10.14 -17.68
N ASN A 206 -16.36 10.10 -16.87
CA ASN A 206 -16.41 10.75 -15.56
C ASN A 206 -15.98 9.82 -14.41
N PHE A 207 -15.62 8.57 -14.70
CA PHE A 207 -15.15 7.64 -13.69
C PHE A 207 -13.93 8.21 -12.96
N SER A 208 -13.95 8.12 -11.63
CA SER A 208 -12.79 8.38 -10.79
C SER A 208 -12.75 7.42 -9.62
N PHE A 209 -11.54 7.02 -9.24
CA PHE A 209 -11.32 6.31 -8.00
C PHE A 209 -11.48 7.22 -6.78
N ALA A 210 -11.22 8.51 -6.90
CA ALA A 210 -11.20 9.45 -5.78
C ALA A 210 -11.97 10.72 -6.14
N LYS A 211 -13.09 10.99 -5.46
CA LYS A 211 -13.88 12.21 -5.72
C LYS A 211 -13.10 13.50 -5.46
N ASP A 212 -12.18 13.47 -4.49
CA ASP A 212 -11.26 14.56 -4.18
C ASP A 212 -9.92 14.45 -4.93
N GLY A 213 -9.77 13.42 -5.76
CA GLY A 213 -8.56 13.11 -6.50
C GLY A 213 -7.40 12.53 -5.70
N VAL A 214 -7.57 12.31 -4.38
CA VAL A 214 -6.53 11.83 -3.47
C VAL A 214 -6.90 10.51 -2.82
N HIS A 215 -8.12 10.40 -2.25
CA HIS A 215 -8.52 9.27 -1.42
C HIS A 215 -9.34 8.26 -2.24
N PRO A 216 -8.76 7.09 -2.60
CA PRO A 216 -9.46 6.12 -3.42
C PRO A 216 -10.67 5.53 -2.68
N ASN A 217 -11.75 5.29 -3.44
CA ASN A 217 -12.90 4.51 -3.01
C ASN A 217 -12.53 3.00 -2.95
N MET A 218 -13.51 2.16 -2.62
CA MET A 218 -13.27 0.71 -2.50
C MET A 218 -12.76 0.07 -3.80
N ALA A 219 -13.17 0.56 -4.98
CA ALA A 219 -12.64 0.07 -6.24
C ALA A 219 -11.16 0.44 -6.42
N GLY A 220 -10.75 1.63 -6.00
CA GLY A 220 -9.34 2.03 -6.02
C GLY A 220 -8.50 1.26 -5.00
N HIS A 221 -9.00 1.09 -3.78
CA HIS A 221 -8.39 0.23 -2.76
C HIS A 221 -8.27 -1.23 -3.22
N PHE A 222 -9.21 -1.73 -4.01
CA PHE A 222 -9.13 -3.06 -4.59
C PHE A 222 -7.97 -3.16 -5.59
N ILE A 223 -7.77 -2.18 -6.47
CA ILE A 223 -6.64 -2.21 -7.41
C ILE A 223 -5.30 -2.16 -6.67
N MET A 224 -5.19 -1.35 -5.61
CA MET A 224 -4.01 -1.34 -4.74
C MET A 224 -3.75 -2.72 -4.12
N ALA A 225 -4.77 -3.33 -3.51
CA ALA A 225 -4.65 -4.66 -2.91
C ALA A 225 -4.32 -5.73 -3.95
N LYS A 226 -4.97 -5.70 -5.12
CA LYS A 226 -4.73 -6.61 -6.24
C LYS A 226 -3.26 -6.59 -6.69
N ALA A 227 -2.67 -5.41 -6.84
CA ALA A 227 -1.27 -5.27 -7.23
C ALA A 227 -0.31 -5.86 -6.17
N VAL A 228 -0.59 -5.62 -4.88
CA VAL A 228 0.18 -6.24 -3.79
C VAL A 228 0.02 -7.75 -3.78
N LEU A 229 -1.21 -8.25 -3.79
CA LEU A 229 -1.51 -9.69 -3.71
C LEU A 229 -0.94 -10.46 -4.89
N LEU A 230 -1.01 -9.93 -6.12
CA LEU A 230 -0.36 -10.53 -7.28
C LEU A 230 1.17 -10.58 -7.12
N SER A 231 1.77 -9.53 -6.57
CA SER A 231 3.21 -9.52 -6.27
C SER A 231 3.59 -10.51 -5.17
N LEU A 232 2.64 -10.89 -4.30
CA LEU A 232 2.77 -11.95 -3.29
C LEU A 232 2.43 -13.36 -3.82
N GLY A 233 2.15 -13.51 -5.12
CA GLY A 233 1.86 -14.80 -5.75
C GLY A 233 0.39 -15.24 -5.72
N ALA A 234 -0.55 -14.35 -5.40
CA ALA A 234 -1.99 -14.63 -5.44
C ALA A 234 -2.54 -14.53 -6.88
N GLU A 235 -2.19 -15.51 -7.73
CA GLU A 235 -2.54 -15.54 -9.16
C GLU A 235 -4.05 -15.48 -9.44
N GLU A 236 -4.88 -15.92 -8.50
CA GLU A 236 -6.35 -15.84 -8.58
C GLU A 236 -6.88 -14.40 -8.74
N PHE A 237 -6.08 -13.40 -8.34
CA PHE A 237 -6.44 -12.00 -8.52
C PHE A 237 -6.23 -11.49 -9.95
N ALA A 238 -5.52 -12.22 -10.83
CA ALA A 238 -5.12 -11.72 -12.14
C ALA A 238 -6.34 -11.27 -12.96
N GLN A 239 -7.40 -12.08 -12.95
CA GLN A 239 -8.65 -11.82 -13.66
C GLN A 239 -9.77 -11.26 -12.76
N ALA A 240 -9.52 -11.09 -11.46
CA ALA A 240 -10.51 -10.55 -10.53
C ALA A 240 -10.83 -9.08 -10.86
N LYS A 241 -12.12 -8.75 -10.89
CA LYS A 241 -12.64 -7.39 -11.19
C LYS A 241 -13.09 -6.63 -9.93
N ASP A 242 -13.32 -7.36 -8.86
CA ASP A 242 -13.73 -6.88 -7.55
C ASP A 242 -13.24 -7.89 -6.50
N PHE A 243 -13.16 -7.45 -5.24
CA PHE A 243 -12.68 -8.28 -4.13
C PHE A 243 -13.70 -9.36 -3.75
N GLU A 244 -14.98 -9.04 -3.86
CA GLU A 244 -16.11 -9.90 -3.52
C GLU A 244 -16.07 -11.24 -4.27
N LYS A 245 -15.79 -11.23 -5.58
CA LYS A 245 -15.67 -12.47 -6.36
C LYS A 245 -14.57 -13.41 -5.90
N VAL A 246 -13.52 -12.89 -5.27
CA VAL A 246 -12.47 -13.73 -4.68
C VAL A 246 -12.90 -14.23 -3.31
N LEU A 247 -13.51 -13.37 -2.49
CA LEU A 247 -14.03 -13.76 -1.17
C LEU A 247 -15.13 -14.81 -1.23
N TYR A 248 -16.09 -14.68 -2.15
CA TYR A 248 -17.25 -15.57 -2.24
C TYR A 248 -16.91 -16.98 -2.71
N GLN A 249 -15.66 -17.25 -3.11
CA GLN A 249 -15.18 -18.61 -3.31
C GLN A 249 -14.96 -19.34 -1.98
N HIS A 250 -14.86 -18.59 -0.87
CA HIS A 250 -14.77 -19.14 0.48
C HIS A 250 -16.11 -19.01 1.20
N LYS A 251 -16.59 -20.15 1.73
CA LYS A 251 -17.88 -20.28 2.45
C LYS A 251 -18.16 -19.13 3.43
N ASN A 252 -17.15 -18.76 4.21
CA ASN A 252 -17.25 -17.74 5.27
C ASN A 252 -16.52 -16.42 4.93
N GLY A 253 -16.14 -16.18 3.68
CA GLY A 253 -15.25 -15.07 3.29
C GLY A 253 -15.79 -13.68 3.66
N ALA A 254 -17.10 -13.45 3.51
CA ALA A 254 -17.73 -12.16 3.85
C ALA A 254 -17.76 -11.88 5.36
N GLU A 255 -17.97 -12.92 6.17
CA GLU A 255 -17.99 -12.79 7.63
C GLU A 255 -16.57 -12.57 8.19
N VAL A 256 -15.59 -13.30 7.64
CA VAL A 256 -14.16 -13.05 7.92
C VAL A 256 -13.81 -11.60 7.58
N PHE A 257 -14.19 -11.09 6.40
CA PHE A 257 -13.95 -9.71 6.02
C PHE A 257 -14.54 -8.71 7.04
N THR A 258 -15.77 -8.95 7.51
CA THR A 258 -16.43 -8.10 8.51
C THR A 258 -15.68 -8.07 9.85
N HIS A 259 -15.20 -9.23 10.32
CA HIS A 259 -14.37 -9.29 11.52
C HIS A 259 -13.01 -8.62 11.34
N ILE A 260 -12.38 -8.76 10.16
CA ILE A 260 -11.12 -8.09 9.82
C ILE A 260 -11.31 -6.56 9.81
N GLN A 261 -12.37 -6.04 9.21
CA GLN A 261 -12.66 -4.60 9.23
C GLN A 261 -12.83 -4.07 10.66
N THR A 262 -13.51 -4.85 11.52
CA THR A 262 -13.66 -4.50 12.94
C THR A 262 -12.31 -4.52 13.66
N ARG A 263 -11.51 -5.56 13.41
CA ARG A 263 -10.16 -5.72 13.97
C ARG A 263 -9.26 -4.55 13.60
N GLN A 264 -9.20 -4.18 12.32
CA GLN A 264 -8.39 -3.08 11.82
C GLN A 264 -8.85 -1.73 12.37
N ARG A 265 -10.17 -1.49 12.48
CA ARG A 265 -10.72 -0.26 13.08
C ARG A 265 -10.28 -0.08 14.54
N VAL A 266 -10.32 -1.14 15.35
CA VAL A 266 -9.89 -1.08 16.76
C VAL A 266 -8.37 -0.97 16.87
N SER A 267 -7.65 -1.82 16.14
CA SER A 267 -6.18 -1.94 16.23
C SER A 267 -5.47 -0.67 15.78
N LYS A 268 -5.92 -0.05 14.67
CA LYS A 268 -5.28 1.14 14.09
C LYS A 268 -5.19 2.30 15.06
N ASP A 269 -6.30 2.69 15.67
CA ASP A 269 -6.31 3.86 16.56
C ASP A 269 -5.57 3.53 17.88
N ALA A 270 -5.67 2.30 18.39
CA ALA A 270 -4.93 1.86 19.59
C ALA A 270 -3.41 1.91 19.36
N TRP A 271 -2.92 1.38 18.23
CA TRP A 271 -1.50 1.42 17.89
C TRP A 271 -1.01 2.83 17.60
N LEU A 272 -1.80 3.68 16.94
CA LEU A 272 -1.42 5.09 16.72
C LEU A 272 -1.27 5.86 18.04
N THR A 273 -2.21 5.69 18.98
CA THR A 273 -2.09 6.25 20.34
C THR A 273 -0.86 5.72 21.05
N TYR A 274 -0.63 4.40 21.01
CA TYR A 274 0.45 3.76 21.73
C TYR A 274 1.83 4.12 21.18
N VAL A 275 2.00 4.15 19.86
CA VAL A 275 3.23 4.60 19.19
C VAL A 275 3.46 6.09 19.49
N GLY A 276 2.39 6.88 19.46
CA GLY A 276 2.43 8.33 19.66
C GLY A 276 2.67 9.07 18.34
N HIS A 277 1.98 10.19 18.18
CA HIS A 277 2.13 11.09 17.04
C HIS A 277 1.78 12.53 17.45
N GLN A 278 2.22 13.50 16.65
CA GLN A 278 1.95 14.92 16.92
C GLN A 278 0.74 15.47 16.16
N ARG A 279 0.12 14.67 15.29
CA ARG A 279 -1.03 15.13 14.49
C ARG A 279 -2.24 15.42 15.38
N PRO A 280 -2.80 16.65 15.37
CA PRO A 280 -3.99 16.97 16.15
C PRO A 280 -5.25 16.31 15.57
N LYS A 281 -6.31 16.26 16.38
CA LYS A 281 -7.66 15.79 15.97
C LYS A 281 -7.65 14.38 15.35
N MET A 282 -6.82 13.50 15.89
CA MET A 282 -6.92 12.06 15.66
C MET A 282 -7.83 11.44 16.72
N ASN A 283 -8.46 10.32 16.37
CA ASN A 283 -9.19 9.52 17.33
C ASN A 283 -8.22 9.01 18.41
N LEU A 284 -8.64 9.07 19.67
CA LEU A 284 -7.93 8.39 20.73
C LEU A 284 -8.32 6.91 20.68
N GLY A 285 -7.35 6.05 20.37
CA GLY A 285 -7.50 4.61 20.50
C GLY A 285 -7.62 4.14 21.95
N LEU A 286 -8.19 2.94 22.11
CA LEU A 286 -8.17 2.22 23.39
C LEU A 286 -6.74 2.00 23.88
N SER A 287 -6.58 1.73 25.18
CA SER A 287 -5.31 1.23 25.68
C SER A 287 -4.93 -0.08 24.98
N MET A 288 -3.63 -0.38 24.87
CA MET A 288 -3.20 -1.62 24.24
C MET A 288 -3.71 -2.87 24.97
N GLU A 289 -3.97 -2.78 26.26
CA GLU A 289 -4.56 -3.88 27.04
C GLU A 289 -6.01 -4.14 26.62
N GLU A 290 -6.86 -3.12 26.63
CA GLU A 290 -8.26 -3.22 26.20
C GLU A 290 -8.37 -3.65 24.72
N ALA A 291 -7.53 -3.06 23.86
CA ALA A 291 -7.49 -3.43 22.46
C ALA A 291 -7.13 -4.90 22.29
N ARG A 292 -6.08 -5.41 22.98
CA ARG A 292 -5.67 -6.83 22.88
C ARG A 292 -6.78 -7.80 23.24
N ASN A 293 -7.61 -7.49 24.25
CA ASN A 293 -8.74 -8.34 24.61
C ASN A 293 -9.74 -8.45 23.44
N ILE A 294 -10.13 -7.32 22.85
CA ILE A 294 -11.04 -7.30 21.68
C ILE A 294 -10.42 -8.00 20.47
N LEU A 295 -9.13 -7.77 20.21
CA LEU A 295 -8.42 -8.36 19.08
C LEU A 295 -8.28 -9.89 19.23
N GLN A 296 -8.12 -10.39 20.45
CA GLN A 296 -8.08 -11.82 20.74
C GLN A 296 -9.44 -12.49 20.49
N ASP A 297 -10.54 -11.87 20.91
CA ASP A 297 -11.90 -12.37 20.63
C ASP A 297 -12.18 -12.43 19.12
N LEU A 298 -11.82 -11.36 18.39
CA LEU A 298 -11.97 -11.33 16.93
C LEU A 298 -11.10 -12.38 16.24
N LYS A 299 -9.88 -12.61 16.74
CA LYS A 299 -8.99 -13.66 16.23
C LYS A 299 -9.62 -15.04 16.39
N ILE A 300 -10.20 -15.35 17.55
CA ILE A 300 -10.88 -16.63 17.79
C ILE A 300 -12.06 -16.80 16.83
N LYS A 301 -12.91 -15.77 16.66
CA LYS A 301 -14.04 -15.79 15.71
C LYS A 301 -13.58 -16.08 14.27
N ILE A 302 -12.54 -15.39 13.82
CA ILE A 302 -11.96 -15.63 12.48
C ILE A 302 -11.45 -17.07 12.37
N GLN A 303 -10.73 -17.58 13.38
CA GLN A 303 -10.21 -18.96 13.36
C GLN A 303 -11.32 -20.01 13.32
N VAL A 304 -12.42 -19.82 14.06
CA VAL A 304 -13.59 -20.71 14.00
C VAL A 304 -14.16 -20.75 12.58
N LEU A 305 -14.40 -19.60 11.97
CA LEU A 305 -14.92 -19.51 10.60
C LEU A 305 -13.98 -20.14 9.56
N MET A 306 -12.67 -20.18 9.81
CA MET A 306 -11.71 -20.83 8.92
C MET A 306 -11.64 -22.35 9.07
N ASN A 307 -12.25 -22.92 10.12
CA ASN A 307 -12.27 -24.36 10.40
C ASN A 307 -13.64 -25.02 10.08
N GLU A 308 -14.65 -24.23 9.68
CA GLU A 308 -16.02 -24.65 9.30
C GLU A 308 -16.23 -24.79 7.78
#